data_AF-A0A2H3JRC5-F1
#
_entry.id   AF-A0A2H3JRC5-F1
#
_cell.length_a   1.000
_cell.length_b   1.000
_cell.length_c   1.000
_cell.angle_alpha   90.00
_cell.angle_beta   90.00
_cell.angle_gamma   90.00
#
_symmetry.space_group_name_H-M   'P 1'
#
loop_
_entity.id
_entity.type
_entity.pdbx_description
1 polymer ?
#
loop_
_entity_poly.entity_id
_entity_poly.type
_entity_poly.pdbx_seq_one_letter_code
_entity_poly.pdbx_strand_id
1 'polypeptide(L)'
;MSKSGQVFYIPDVVANWPWPRTINPHYEEVKAEADAWLKSFQPFTSASQRAFDNCNFEELRIGCDLMHIFFLVDEYTDVESAPVVREMVDVMTDALRNPHKPRPIGEVLLGEVVRQFWERAIEIATPTSQAHFIESFVVYIESVVVQAADRDNDTVRDIDSYLKIRRDNAGLLPSFFP
;
A
#
# COMPACT_ATOMS: atom_id res chain seq x y z
N MET A 1 16.10 37.74 -10.91
CA MET A 1 14.80 37.50 -11.58
C MET A 1 14.22 36.21 -10.98
N SER A 2 13.10 36.32 -10.27
CA SER A 2 12.40 35.16 -9.70
C SER A 2 11.80 34.34 -10.84
N LYS A 3 12.08 33.03 -10.90
CA LYS A 3 11.40 32.13 -11.83
C LYS A 3 9.94 32.02 -11.36
N SER A 4 9.00 32.56 -12.13
CA SER A 4 7.58 32.26 -11.92
C SER A 4 7.39 30.75 -12.00
N GLY A 5 6.79 30.15 -10.96
CA GLY A 5 6.54 28.71 -10.93
C GLY A 5 5.71 28.28 -12.13
N GLN A 6 6.11 27.20 -12.79
CA GLN A 6 5.33 26.60 -13.86
C GLN A 6 4.06 25.99 -13.25
N VAL A 7 2.90 26.46 -13.68
CA VAL A 7 1.60 25.94 -13.23
C VAL A 7 1.13 24.89 -14.23
N PHE A 8 0.81 23.70 -13.75
CA PHE A 8 0.21 22.63 -14.55
C PHE A 8 -1.29 22.59 -14.29
N TYR A 9 -2.08 22.51 -15.36
CA TYR A 9 -3.53 22.29 -15.29
C TYR A 9 -3.81 20.80 -15.50
N ILE A 10 -4.33 20.13 -14.48
CA ILE A 10 -4.78 18.73 -14.58
C ILE A 10 -6.22 18.78 -15.11
N PRO A 11 -6.51 18.18 -16.28
CA PRO A 11 -7.87 18.11 -16.79
C PRO A 11 -8.74 17.23 -15.88
N ASP A 12 -10.06 17.39 -15.96
CA ASP A 12 -10.98 16.45 -15.31
C ASP A 12 -10.86 15.07 -15.99
N VAL A 13 -10.05 14.19 -15.38
CA VAL A 13 -9.73 12.85 -15.87
C VAL A 13 -10.91 11.88 -15.78
N VAL A 14 -12.02 12.27 -15.13
CA VAL A 14 -13.22 11.44 -14.96
C VAL A 14 -14.49 12.09 -15.54
N ALA A 15 -14.37 13.21 -16.27
CA ALA A 15 -15.50 13.94 -16.85
C ALA A 15 -16.46 13.06 -17.68
N ASN A 16 -15.88 12.08 -18.40
CA ASN A 16 -16.62 11.15 -19.26
C ASN A 16 -16.62 9.72 -18.70
N TRP A 17 -16.42 9.54 -17.40
CA TRP A 17 -16.39 8.23 -16.78
C TRP A 17 -17.76 7.55 -16.90
N PRO A 18 -17.87 6.38 -17.57
CA PRO A 18 -19.16 5.81 -17.93
C PRO A 18 -19.85 5.10 -16.75
N TRP A 19 -19.17 4.90 -15.62
CA TRP A 19 -19.68 4.11 -14.51
C TRP A 19 -20.12 5.01 -13.34
N PRO A 20 -21.38 4.92 -12.88
CA PRO A 20 -21.84 5.72 -11.75
C PRO A 20 -21.09 5.31 -10.47
N ARG A 21 -20.80 6.30 -9.62
CA ARG A 21 -20.21 6.06 -8.30
C ARG A 21 -21.30 5.82 -7.27
N THR A 22 -21.12 4.82 -6.41
CA THR A 22 -22.01 4.49 -5.31
C THR A 22 -21.20 4.26 -4.06
N ILE A 23 -21.67 4.77 -2.92
CA ILE A 23 -20.99 4.60 -1.63
C ILE A 23 -21.64 3.43 -0.89
N ASN A 24 -20.83 2.57 -0.28
CA ASN A 24 -21.33 1.49 0.57
C ASN A 24 -22.11 2.08 1.77
N PRO A 25 -23.33 1.61 2.09
CA PRO A 25 -24.11 2.10 3.22
C PRO A 25 -23.39 2.01 4.59
N HIS A 26 -22.43 1.10 4.72
CA HIS A 26 -21.64 0.88 5.94
C HIS A 26 -20.33 1.68 5.96
N TYR A 27 -20.10 2.56 4.98
CA TYR A 27 -18.85 3.30 4.80
C TYR A 27 -18.39 4.02 6.08
N GLU A 28 -19.28 4.79 6.72
CA GLU A 28 -18.91 5.62 7.87
C GLU A 28 -18.41 4.76 9.05
N GLU A 29 -19.07 3.63 9.30
CA GLU A 29 -18.74 2.69 10.37
C GLU A 29 -17.42 1.97 10.07
N VAL A 30 -17.30 1.36 8.89
CA VAL A 30 -16.13 0.57 8.51
C VAL A 30 -14.88 1.44 8.43
N LYS A 31 -14.99 2.66 7.89
CA LYS A 31 -13.88 3.61 7.86
C LYS A 31 -13.44 3.98 9.26
N ALA A 32 -14.36 4.30 10.16
CA ALA A 32 -14.01 4.70 11.52
C ALA A 32 -13.24 3.59 12.25
N GLU A 33 -13.67 2.33 12.09
CA GLU A 33 -12.96 1.19 12.65
C GLU A 33 -11.57 1.00 12.02
N ALA A 34 -11.45 1.09 10.70
CA ALA A 34 -10.20 0.90 9.97
C ALA A 34 -9.17 1.98 10.32
N ASP A 35 -9.61 3.24 10.38
CA ASP A 35 -8.81 4.38 10.80
C ASP A 35 -8.36 4.21 12.26
N ALA A 36 -9.25 3.79 13.16
CA ALA A 36 -8.91 3.60 14.57
C ALA A 36 -7.87 2.50 14.76
N TRP A 37 -7.98 1.40 14.02
CA TRP A 37 -6.98 0.33 14.02
C TRP A 37 -5.63 0.84 13.51
N LEU A 38 -5.58 1.53 12.37
CA LEU A 38 -4.32 2.07 11.85
C LEU A 38 -3.69 3.08 12.83
N LYS A 39 -4.51 3.99 13.38
CA LYS A 39 -4.07 5.01 14.35
C LYS A 39 -3.55 4.41 15.64
N SER A 40 -4.00 3.21 16.02
CA SER A 40 -3.50 2.52 17.21
C SER A 40 -1.99 2.22 17.15
N PHE A 41 -1.43 2.12 15.94
CA PHE A 41 0.01 1.94 15.73
C PHE A 41 0.82 3.24 15.70
N GLN A 42 0.16 4.40 15.62
CA GLN A 42 0.80 5.71 15.45
C GLN A 42 1.86 5.74 14.33
N PRO A 43 1.53 5.28 13.10
CA PRO A 43 2.54 4.98 12.09
C PRO A 43 3.12 6.22 11.40
N PHE A 44 2.43 7.36 11.49
CA PHE A 44 2.67 8.51 10.62
C PHE A 44 3.33 9.68 11.37
N THR A 45 4.16 10.42 10.64
CA THR A 45 4.49 11.79 11.03
C THR A 45 3.24 12.68 10.95
N SER A 46 3.28 13.85 11.57
CA SER A 46 2.15 14.80 11.48
C SER A 46 1.86 15.27 10.05
N ALA A 47 2.85 15.26 9.15
CA ALA A 47 2.63 15.62 7.75
C ALA A 47 1.93 14.47 7.00
N SER A 48 2.41 13.24 7.17
CA SER A 48 1.86 12.06 6.51
C SER A 48 0.45 11.72 7.02
N GLN A 49 0.17 11.95 8.30
CA GLN A 49 -1.19 11.80 8.84
C GLN A 49 -2.18 12.74 8.15
N ARG A 50 -1.79 14.00 7.89
CA ARG A 50 -2.65 14.95 7.16
C ARG A 50 -2.88 14.53 5.72
N ALA A 51 -1.87 13.97 5.05
CA ALA A 51 -2.01 13.45 3.70
C ALA A 51 -2.97 12.26 3.67
N PHE A 52 -2.81 11.33 4.61
CA PHE A 52 -3.66 10.16 4.78
C PHE A 52 -5.12 10.54 5.10
N ASP A 53 -5.34 11.48 6.01
CA ASP A 53 -6.70 11.91 6.41
C ASP A 53 -7.47 12.57 5.24
N ASN A 54 -6.78 13.04 4.20
CA ASN A 54 -7.42 13.56 2.97
C ASN A 54 -7.87 12.44 2.02
N CYS A 55 -7.43 11.21 2.23
CA CYS A 55 -7.85 10.07 1.44
C CYS A 55 -9.18 9.52 1.97
N ASN A 56 -10.17 9.43 1.08
CA ASN A 56 -11.47 8.84 1.37
C ASN A 56 -11.51 7.41 0.79
N PHE A 57 -11.32 6.40 1.64
CA PHE A 57 -11.35 5.00 1.23
C PHE A 57 -12.72 4.37 1.54
N GLU A 58 -13.34 3.79 0.52
CA GLU A 58 -14.62 3.10 0.62
C GLU A 58 -14.39 1.58 0.51
N GLU A 59 -15.26 0.78 1.15
CA GLU A 59 -15.44 -0.70 1.06
C GLU A 59 -15.11 -1.52 2.33
N LEU A 60 -15.31 -2.84 2.24
CA LEU A 60 -15.20 -3.85 3.30
C LEU A 60 -13.91 -3.69 4.11
N ARG A 61 -13.96 -4.01 5.41
CA ARG A 61 -12.86 -3.80 6.37
C ARG A 61 -11.48 -4.27 5.89
N ILE A 62 -11.41 -5.44 5.26
CA ILE A 62 -10.17 -5.99 4.70
C ILE A 62 -9.62 -5.14 3.56
N GLY A 63 -10.50 -4.60 2.71
CA GLY A 63 -10.12 -3.66 1.65
C GLY A 63 -9.56 -2.35 2.21
N CYS A 64 -10.18 -1.78 3.25
CA CYS A 64 -9.65 -0.59 3.93
C CYS A 64 -8.27 -0.87 4.56
N ASP A 65 -8.12 -1.99 5.26
CA ASP A 65 -6.83 -2.35 5.88
C ASP A 65 -5.73 -2.57 4.83
N LEU A 66 -6.06 -3.24 3.71
CA LEU A 66 -5.15 -3.42 2.59
C LEU A 66 -4.71 -2.08 1.99
N MET A 67 -5.66 -1.15 1.83
CA MET A 67 -5.34 0.18 1.34
C MET A 67 -4.42 0.94 2.29
N HIS A 68 -4.69 0.88 3.60
CA HIS A 68 -3.81 1.46 4.60
C HIS A 68 -2.40 0.85 4.55
N ILE A 69 -2.28 -0.45 4.30
CA ILE A 69 -0.99 -1.11 4.11
C ILE A 69 -0.24 -0.54 2.92
N PHE A 70 -0.88 -0.31 1.77
CA PHE A 70 -0.18 0.28 0.62
C PHE A 70 0.39 1.67 0.97
N PHE A 71 -0.37 2.50 1.68
CA PHE A 71 0.13 3.79 2.15
C PHE A 71 1.30 3.66 3.12
N LEU A 72 1.27 2.68 4.02
CA LEU A 72 2.38 2.43 4.94
C LEU A 72 3.63 1.93 4.22
N VAL A 73 3.48 1.05 3.23
CA VAL A 73 4.60 0.57 2.43
C VAL A 73 5.28 1.75 1.75
N ASP A 74 4.52 2.62 1.08
CA ASP A 74 5.09 3.82 0.44
C ASP A 74 5.76 4.76 1.47
N GLU A 75 5.07 5.08 2.57
CA GLU A 75 5.60 5.98 3.62
C GLU A 75 6.95 5.51 4.17
N TYR A 76 7.10 4.21 4.41
CA TYR A 76 8.33 3.66 4.97
C TYR A 76 9.42 3.42 3.92
N THR A 77 9.05 3.03 2.70
CA THR A 77 10.03 2.61 1.69
C THR A 77 10.50 3.74 0.79
N ASP A 78 9.70 4.81 0.59
CA ASP A 78 10.06 5.89 -0.34
C ASP A 78 11.20 6.79 0.15
N VAL A 79 11.48 6.76 1.45
CA VAL A 79 12.53 7.56 2.09
C VAL A 79 13.81 6.75 2.39
N GLU A 80 13.79 5.45 2.12
CA GLU A 80 14.86 4.52 2.47
C GLU A 80 15.63 4.01 1.23
N SER A 81 16.85 3.55 1.48
CA SER A 81 17.73 2.92 0.49
C SER A 81 17.28 1.50 0.13
N ALA A 82 17.64 1.01 -1.06
CA ALA A 82 17.26 -0.32 -1.53
C ALA A 82 17.65 -1.48 -0.59
N PRO A 83 18.82 -1.48 0.08
CA PRO A 83 19.14 -2.50 1.08
C PRO A 83 18.19 -2.48 2.29
N VAL A 84 17.81 -1.30 2.78
CA VAL A 84 16.88 -1.15 3.91
C VAL A 84 15.47 -1.57 3.49
N VAL A 85 15.03 -1.16 2.29
CA VAL A 85 13.75 -1.57 1.71
C VAL A 85 13.69 -3.10 1.52
N ARG A 86 14.79 -3.75 1.13
CA ARG A 86 14.89 -5.21 1.07
C ARG A 86 14.61 -5.85 2.43
N GLU A 87 15.21 -5.35 3.51
CA GLU A 87 14.94 -5.86 4.87
C GLU A 87 13.46 -5.70 5.26
N MET A 88 12.85 -4.56 4.93
CA MET A 88 11.42 -4.34 5.16
C MET A 88 10.54 -5.33 4.38
N VAL A 89 10.89 -5.61 3.13
CA VAL A 89 10.19 -6.57 2.25
C VAL A 89 10.32 -8.00 2.76
N ASP A 90 11.49 -8.38 3.27
CA ASP A 90 11.71 -9.69 3.88
C ASP A 90 10.85 -9.85 5.15
N VAL A 91 10.75 -8.80 5.97
CA VAL A 91 9.87 -8.76 7.15
C VAL A 91 8.40 -8.94 6.77
N MET A 92 7.91 -8.19 5.78
CA MET A 92 6.52 -8.31 5.31
C MET A 92 6.24 -9.70 4.71
N THR A 93 7.20 -10.25 3.95
CA THR A 93 7.08 -11.60 3.38
C THR A 93 7.01 -12.66 4.46
N ASP A 94 7.83 -12.56 5.52
CA ASP A 94 7.76 -13.45 6.67
C ASP A 94 6.43 -13.32 7.43
N ALA A 95 5.90 -12.10 7.59
CA ALA A 95 4.61 -11.85 8.23
C ALA A 95 3.44 -12.49 7.46
N LEU A 96 3.43 -12.39 6.13
CA LEU A 96 2.42 -13.02 5.28
C LEU A 96 2.49 -14.54 5.30
N ARG A 97 3.69 -15.10 5.28
CA ARG A 97 3.88 -16.57 5.25
C ARG A 97 3.67 -17.20 6.62
N ASN A 98 3.84 -16.43 7.70
CA ASN A 98 3.77 -16.90 9.07
C ASN A 98 2.88 -15.99 9.95
N PRO A 99 1.56 -15.85 9.67
CA PRO A 99 0.70 -14.88 10.35
C PRO A 99 0.52 -15.12 11.85
N HIS A 100 0.73 -16.35 12.32
CA HIS A 100 0.64 -16.71 13.74
C HIS A 100 1.97 -16.68 14.48
N LYS A 101 3.08 -16.34 13.80
CA LYS A 101 4.38 -16.15 14.43
C LYS A 101 4.41 -14.77 15.11
N PRO A 102 4.66 -14.68 16.42
CA PRO A 102 4.83 -13.40 17.09
C PRO A 102 5.96 -12.58 16.46
N ARG A 103 5.73 -11.28 16.27
CA ARG A 103 6.74 -10.38 15.70
C ARG A 103 7.81 -10.03 16.75
N PRO A 104 9.11 -9.98 16.39
CA PRO A 104 10.17 -9.58 17.31
C PRO A 104 9.99 -8.16 17.86
N ILE A 105 10.44 -7.93 19.10
CA ILE A 105 10.50 -6.59 19.68
C ILE A 105 11.50 -5.74 18.89
N GLY A 106 11.09 -4.55 18.47
CA GLY A 106 11.94 -3.61 17.72
C GLY A 106 12.00 -3.86 16.21
N GLU A 107 11.20 -4.80 15.69
CA GLU A 107 11.01 -4.95 14.25
C GLU A 107 10.30 -3.74 13.63
N VAL A 108 10.53 -3.49 12.34
CA VAL A 108 9.78 -2.48 11.57
C VAL A 108 8.28 -2.75 11.64
N LEU A 109 7.52 -1.67 11.83
CA LEU A 109 6.06 -1.71 12.04
C LEU A 109 5.31 -2.48 10.95
N LEU A 110 5.79 -2.43 9.71
CA LEU A 110 5.22 -3.14 8.56
C LEU A 110 5.01 -4.64 8.84
N GLY A 111 5.90 -5.28 9.62
CA GLY A 111 5.76 -6.68 9.99
C GLY A 111 4.49 -6.98 10.80
N GLU A 112 4.22 -6.18 11.83
CA GLU A 112 3.03 -6.39 12.69
C GLU A 112 1.73 -5.98 11.99
N VAL A 113 1.74 -4.89 11.22
CA VAL A 113 0.56 -4.44 10.49
C VAL A 113 0.15 -5.48 9.45
N VAL A 114 1.10 -5.97 8.64
CA VAL A 114 0.84 -7.00 7.62
C VAL A 114 0.42 -8.32 8.27
N ARG A 115 1.02 -8.70 9.40
CA ARG A 115 0.63 -9.91 10.15
C ARG A 115 -0.82 -9.83 10.61
N GLN A 116 -1.23 -8.74 11.27
CA GLN A 116 -2.60 -8.58 11.76
C GLN A 116 -3.63 -8.51 10.63
N PHE A 117 -3.31 -7.83 9.53
CA PHE A 117 -4.15 -7.82 8.35
C PHE A 117 -4.34 -9.22 7.79
N TRP A 118 -3.24 -9.97 7.63
CA TRP A 118 -3.31 -11.29 7.00
C TRP A 118 -4.02 -12.31 7.89
N GLU A 119 -3.85 -12.22 9.21
CA GLU A 119 -4.60 -13.00 10.19
C GLU A 119 -6.12 -12.76 10.10
N ARG A 120 -6.57 -11.55 9.74
CA ARG A 120 -8.00 -11.28 9.49
C ARG A 120 -8.46 -11.74 8.11
N ALA A 121 -7.66 -11.49 7.08
CA ALA A 121 -7.99 -11.78 5.70
C ALA A 121 -8.09 -13.29 5.42
N ILE A 122 -7.20 -14.09 6.01
CA ILE A 122 -7.12 -15.54 5.79
C ILE A 122 -8.40 -16.28 6.24
N GLU A 123 -9.11 -15.75 7.24
CA GLU A 123 -10.33 -16.35 7.78
C GLU A 123 -11.53 -16.29 6.82
N ILE A 124 -11.53 -15.32 5.90
CA ILE A 124 -12.63 -15.13 4.93
C ILE A 124 -12.26 -15.52 3.50
N ALA A 125 -10.96 -15.52 3.18
CA ALA A 125 -10.48 -15.79 1.85
C ALA A 125 -10.49 -17.29 1.52
N THR A 126 -10.90 -17.64 0.30
CA THR A 126 -10.80 -19.03 -0.18
C THR A 126 -9.32 -19.44 -0.34
N PRO A 127 -8.97 -20.73 -0.26
CA PRO A 127 -7.58 -21.18 -0.45
C PRO A 127 -6.94 -20.69 -1.77
N THR A 128 -7.72 -20.63 -2.85
CA THR A 128 -7.26 -20.10 -4.14
C THR A 128 -7.01 -18.59 -4.07
N SER A 129 -7.93 -17.84 -3.46
CA SER A 129 -7.75 -16.41 -3.20
C SER A 129 -6.49 -16.15 -2.37
N GLN A 130 -6.28 -16.92 -1.30
CA GLN A 130 -5.11 -16.80 -0.42
C GLN A 130 -3.81 -16.98 -1.20
N ALA A 131 -3.72 -18.02 -2.03
CA ALA A 131 -2.56 -18.28 -2.87
C ALA A 131 -2.29 -17.11 -3.84
N HIS A 132 -3.34 -16.63 -4.52
CA HIS A 132 -3.22 -15.50 -5.44
C HIS A 132 -2.80 -14.20 -4.75
N PHE A 133 -3.32 -13.93 -3.55
CA PHE A 133 -2.91 -12.75 -2.79
C PHE A 133 -1.46 -12.82 -2.36
N ILE A 134 -1.02 -13.92 -1.77
CA ILE A 134 0.37 -14.06 -1.35
C ILE A 134 1.30 -13.89 -2.57
N GLU A 135 0.97 -14.51 -3.70
CA GLU A 135 1.75 -14.37 -4.93
C GLU A 135 1.80 -12.91 -5.42
N SER A 136 0.64 -12.27 -5.59
CA SER A 136 0.56 -10.91 -6.13
C SER A 136 1.08 -9.84 -5.17
N PHE A 137 0.88 -10.00 -3.86
CA PHE A 137 1.41 -9.09 -2.86
C PHE A 137 2.94 -9.20 -2.78
N VAL A 138 3.50 -10.40 -2.90
CA VAL A 138 4.96 -10.60 -3.00
C VAL A 138 5.52 -9.94 -4.26
N VAL A 139 4.87 -10.11 -5.42
CA VAL A 139 5.26 -9.40 -6.66
C VAL A 139 5.28 -7.88 -6.44
N TYR A 140 4.24 -7.34 -5.80
CA TYR A 140 4.15 -5.94 -5.46
C TYR A 140 5.34 -5.48 -4.59
N ILE A 141 5.56 -6.07 -3.42
CA ILE A 141 6.62 -5.61 -2.51
C ILE A 141 8.03 -5.85 -3.07
N GLU A 142 8.24 -6.90 -3.87
CA GLU A 142 9.50 -7.11 -4.58
C GLU A 142 9.79 -6.01 -5.60
N SER A 143 8.75 -5.56 -6.31
CA SER A 143 8.88 -4.46 -7.27
C SER A 143 9.17 -3.10 -6.59
N VAL A 144 8.79 -2.94 -5.32
CA VAL A 144 9.16 -1.75 -4.51
C VAL A 144 10.67 -1.74 -4.20
N VAL A 145 11.30 -2.90 -4.01
CA VAL A 145 12.78 -2.96 -3.88
C VAL A 145 13.46 -2.49 -5.16
N VAL A 146 12.91 -2.85 -6.32
CA VAL A 146 13.42 -2.40 -7.62
C VAL A 146 13.24 -0.88 -7.78
N GLN A 147 12.10 -0.33 -7.34
CA GLN A 147 11.87 1.12 -7.32
C GLN A 147 12.88 1.85 -6.42
N ALA A 148 13.19 1.30 -5.25
CA ALA A 148 14.21 1.86 -4.36
C ALA A 148 15.61 1.80 -5.01
N ALA A 149 15.94 0.71 -5.71
CA ALA A 149 17.20 0.60 -6.43
C ALA A 149 17.29 1.58 -7.61
N ASP A 150 16.19 1.82 -8.32
CA ASP A 150 16.16 2.85 -9.38
C ASP A 150 16.43 4.23 -8.78
N ARG A 151 15.82 4.54 -7.61
CA ARG A 151 16.04 5.79 -6.88
C ARG A 151 17.48 5.96 -6.39
N ASP A 152 18.08 4.92 -5.81
CA ASP A 152 19.46 4.94 -5.32
C ASP A 152 20.48 5.18 -6.44
N ASN A 153 20.16 4.77 -7.67
CA ASN A 153 21.03 4.88 -8.84
C ASN A 153 20.63 6.02 -9.79
N ASP A 154 19.75 6.94 -9.38
CA ASP A 154 19.22 8.02 -10.21
C ASP A 154 18.69 7.53 -11.59
N THR A 155 18.15 6.31 -11.63
CA THR A 155 17.72 5.65 -12.87
C THR A 155 16.33 6.11 -13.26
N VAL A 156 16.24 6.74 -14.43
CA VAL A 156 14.97 7.09 -15.06
C VAL A 156 14.68 6.09 -16.18
N ARG A 157 13.63 5.29 -16.00
CA ARG A 157 13.16 4.30 -16.98
C ARG A 157 12.56 4.95 -18.21
N ASP A 158 12.64 4.25 -19.35
CA ASP A 158 11.83 4.58 -20.53
C ASP A 158 10.34 4.27 -20.29
N ILE A 159 9.47 4.70 -21.21
CA ILE A 159 8.01 4.56 -21.08
C ILE A 159 7.61 3.09 -20.92
N ASP A 160 8.14 2.20 -21.74
CA ASP A 160 7.71 0.79 -21.75
C ASP A 160 8.14 0.06 -20.48
N SER A 161 9.38 0.27 -20.04
CA SER A 161 9.91 -0.31 -18.80
C SER A 161 9.27 0.29 -17.55
N TYR A 162 8.93 1.59 -17.57
CA TYR A 162 8.14 2.24 -16.51
C TYR A 162 6.74 1.64 -16.41
N LEU A 163 6.02 1.54 -17.53
CA LEU A 163 4.67 0.96 -17.53
C LEU A 163 4.68 -0.51 -17.10
N LYS A 164 5.75 -1.25 -17.40
CA LYS A 164 5.91 -2.63 -16.91
C LYS A 164 6.02 -2.66 -15.39
N ILE A 165 7.00 -1.97 -14.80
CA ILE A 165 7.22 -2.01 -13.36
C ILE A 165 6.07 -1.35 -12.57
N ARG A 166 5.43 -0.32 -13.15
CA ARG A 166 4.33 0.38 -12.47
C ARG A 166 3.08 -0.48 -12.31
N ARG A 167 2.87 -1.51 -13.14
CA ARG A 167 1.78 -2.48 -12.93
C ARG A 167 2.00 -3.31 -11.66
N ASP A 168 3.26 -3.56 -11.33
CA ASP A 168 3.63 -4.37 -10.17
C ASP A 168 3.66 -3.50 -8.90
N ASN A 169 4.32 -2.33 -8.95
CA ASN A 169 4.54 -1.49 -7.76
C ASN A 169 3.41 -0.49 -7.43
N ALA A 170 2.28 -0.53 -8.14
CA ALA A 170 1.12 0.32 -7.86
C ALA A 170 0.11 -0.30 -6.87
N GLY A 171 0.39 -1.49 -6.31
CA GLY A 171 -0.55 -2.21 -5.43
C GLY A 171 -1.79 -2.76 -6.15
N LEU A 172 -1.83 -2.70 -7.49
CA LEU A 172 -3.01 -3.08 -8.27
C LEU A 172 -3.27 -4.58 -8.24
N LEU A 173 -2.26 -5.41 -8.49
CA LEU A 173 -2.40 -6.86 -8.55
C LEU A 173 -2.95 -7.47 -7.25
N PRO A 174 -2.41 -7.14 -6.05
CA PRO A 174 -2.95 -7.66 -4.79
C PRO A 174 -4.35 -7.12 -4.44
N SER A 175 -4.84 -6.09 -5.13
CA SER A 175 -6.21 -5.57 -4.94
C SER A 175 -7.27 -6.42 -5.65
N PHE A 176 -6.90 -7.35 -6.53
CA PHE A 176 -7.82 -8.33 -7.12
C PHE A 176 -8.08 -9.52 -6.20
N PHE A 177 -8.20 -9.26 -4.90
CA PHE A 177 -8.37 -10.25 -3.85
C PHE A 177 -9.71 -10.03 -3.11
N PRO A 178 -10.51 -11.09 -2.90
CA PRO A 178 -11.70 -11.04 -2.06
C PRO A 178 -11.39 -11.20 -0.57
#